data_AF-A0A0R3N0D2-F1
#
_entry.id   AF-A0A0R3N0D2-F1
#
_cell.length_a   1.000
_cell.length_b   1.000
_cell.length_c   1.000
_cell.angle_alpha   90.00
_cell.angle_beta   90.00
_cell.angle_gamma   90.00
#
_symmetry.space_group_name_H-M   'P 1'
#
loop_
_entity.id
_entity.type
_entity.pdbx_description
1 polymer ?
#
loop_
_entity_poly.entity_id
_entity_poly.type
_entity_poly.pdbx_seq_one_letter_code
_entity_poly.pdbx_strand_id
1 'polypeptide(L)'
;MISTWSEWKRYPRPGRGENIEAPITPGLYEVRYAGTGALHSFEAVDNVAQALAQLAVGSRSWFGRRDTAKLPDLEYRTCAASSKADAKAAAQRMIGRRETYMSGAA
;
A
#
# COMPACT_ATOMS: atom_id res chain seq x y z
N MET A 1 18.64 4.17 -6.32
CA MET A 1 18.73 4.22 -4.84
C MET A 1 17.32 4.39 -4.33
N ILE A 2 16.93 3.55 -3.39
CA ILE A 2 15.62 3.64 -2.74
C ILE A 2 15.73 4.51 -1.49
N SER A 3 14.75 5.38 -1.27
CA SER A 3 14.63 6.14 -0.02
C SER A 3 14.31 5.19 1.13
N THR A 4 14.53 5.59 2.38
CA THR A 4 13.99 4.85 3.52
C THR A 4 12.47 4.85 3.47
N TRP A 5 11.85 3.77 3.98
CA TRP A 5 10.39 3.70 4.12
C TRP A 5 9.86 4.88 4.93
N SER A 6 8.73 5.45 4.48
CA SER A 6 7.98 6.39 5.29
C SER A 6 7.41 5.71 6.54
N GLU A 7 7.03 6.51 7.52
CA GLU A 7 6.18 6.05 8.61
C GLU A 7 4.86 5.48 8.08
N TRP A 8 4.22 4.64 8.88
CA TRP A 8 2.88 4.14 8.60
C TRP A 8 1.87 5.28 8.79
N LYS A 9 1.08 5.53 7.75
CA LYS A 9 -0.01 6.51 7.76
C LYS A 9 -1.34 5.80 7.57
N ARG A 10 -2.41 6.31 8.17
CA ARG A 10 -3.74 5.76 7.94
C ARG A 10 -4.21 6.02 6.51
N TYR A 11 -4.78 5.00 5.90
CA TYR A 11 -5.40 5.11 4.58
C TYR A 11 -6.67 5.96 4.67
N PRO A 12 -6.87 6.93 3.76
CA PRO A 12 -7.97 7.87 3.86
C PRO A 12 -9.33 7.16 3.75
N ARG A 13 -10.27 7.57 4.61
CA ARG A 13 -11.65 7.06 4.57
C ARG A 13 -12.55 8.04 3.80
N PRO A 14 -13.39 7.56 2.86
CA PRO A 14 -14.35 8.41 2.17
C PRO A 14 -15.32 9.02 3.19
N GLY A 15 -15.49 10.35 3.11
CA GLY A 15 -16.30 11.13 4.04
C GLY A 15 -15.52 11.94 5.08
N ARG A 16 -14.21 11.70 5.24
CA ARG A 16 -13.37 12.46 6.20
C ARG A 16 -12.48 13.53 5.55
N GLY A 17 -12.45 13.61 4.21
CA GLY A 17 -11.64 14.59 3.48
C GLY A 17 -10.12 14.36 3.62
N GLU A 18 -9.71 13.16 4.03
CA GLU A 18 -8.29 12.80 4.16
C GLU A 18 -7.68 12.58 2.78
N ASN A 19 -6.52 13.17 2.53
CA ASN A 19 -5.78 13.03 1.27
C ASN A 19 -4.65 12.00 1.41
N ILE A 20 -4.31 11.36 0.29
CA ILE A 20 -3.13 10.48 0.23
C ILE A 20 -1.89 11.37 0.16
N GLU A 21 -1.01 11.20 1.15
CA GLU A 21 0.28 11.88 1.20
C GLU A 21 1.36 10.91 0.76
N ALA A 22 1.62 10.90 -0.54
CA ALA A 22 2.60 10.03 -1.16
C ALA A 22 3.35 10.77 -2.28
N PRO A 23 4.59 10.36 -2.58
CA PRO A 23 5.36 10.98 -3.65
C PRO A 23 4.75 10.66 -5.03
N ILE A 24 4.75 11.66 -5.92
CA ILE A 24 4.36 11.53 -7.35
C ILE A 24 5.60 11.10 -8.16
N THR A 25 6.28 10.07 -7.67
CA THR A 25 7.48 9.51 -8.29
C THR A 25 7.36 8.00 -8.34
N PRO A 26 8.25 7.31 -9.10
CA PRO A 26 8.38 5.88 -8.99
C PRO A 26 8.74 5.47 -7.56
N GLY A 27 8.34 4.26 -7.17
CA GLY A 27 8.58 3.78 -5.83
C GLY A 27 7.77 2.54 -5.49
N LEU A 28 7.78 2.19 -4.21
CA LEU A 28 6.94 1.14 -3.66
C LEU A 28 5.91 1.71 -2.71
N TYR A 29 4.79 1.02 -2.62
CA TYR A 29 3.88 1.15 -1.50
C TYR A 29 3.67 -0.19 -0.81
N GLU A 30 3.36 -0.11 0.47
CA GLU A 30 2.86 -1.22 1.25
C GLU A 30 1.60 -0.78 1.98
N VAL A 31 0.55 -1.58 1.87
CA VAL A 31 -0.74 -1.35 2.54
C VAL A 31 -1.04 -2.58 3.39
N ARG A 32 -1.36 -2.36 4.66
CA ARG A 32 -1.67 -3.41 5.63
C ARG A 32 -2.95 -3.11 6.38
N TYR A 33 -3.53 -4.12 7.00
CA TYR A 33 -4.59 -3.92 7.99
C TYR A 33 -3.99 -3.37 9.28
N ALA A 34 -4.48 -2.22 9.75
CA ALA A 34 -3.96 -1.54 10.94
C ALA A 34 -4.04 -2.42 12.20
N GLY A 35 -5.13 -3.18 12.34
CA GLY A 35 -5.38 -4.00 13.52
C GLY A 35 -4.58 -5.31 13.60
N THR A 36 -4.22 -5.91 12.46
CA THR A 36 -3.53 -7.21 12.42
C THR A 36 -2.11 -7.14 11.88
N GLY A 37 -1.75 -6.02 11.23
CA GLY A 37 -0.51 -5.89 10.48
C GLY A 37 -0.46 -6.76 9.21
N ALA A 38 -1.52 -7.51 8.90
CA ALA A 38 -1.55 -8.40 7.75
C ALA A 38 -1.46 -7.60 6.44
N LEU A 39 -0.72 -8.14 5.47
CA LEU A 39 -0.52 -7.49 4.19
C LEU A 39 -1.81 -7.47 3.39
N HIS A 40 -2.21 -6.27 2.94
CA HIS A 40 -3.30 -6.10 1.98
C HIS A 40 -2.76 -5.97 0.56
N SER A 41 -1.76 -5.10 0.35
CA SER A 41 -1.20 -4.85 -0.98
C SER A 41 0.25 -4.37 -0.91
N PHE A 42 1.06 -4.77 -1.87
CA PHE A 42 2.45 -4.33 -2.00
C PHE A 42 2.88 -4.37 -3.45
N GLU A 43 3.33 -3.23 -3.98
CA GLU A 43 3.71 -3.14 -5.38
C GLU A 43 4.76 -2.07 -5.64
N ALA A 44 5.54 -2.27 -6.70
CA ALA A 44 6.45 -1.28 -7.26
C ALA A 44 5.81 -0.62 -8.48
N VAL A 45 5.66 0.69 -8.44
CA VAL A 45 4.87 1.48 -9.40
C VAL A 45 5.65 2.68 -9.92
N ASP A 46 5.19 3.22 -11.05
CA ASP A 46 5.75 4.42 -11.66
C ASP A 46 5.29 5.72 -10.96
N ASN A 47 4.16 5.65 -10.25
CA ASN A 47 3.60 6.77 -9.50
C ASN A 47 2.90 6.24 -8.24
N VAL A 48 3.55 6.43 -7.09
CA VAL A 48 3.06 5.89 -5.82
C VAL A 48 1.75 6.54 -5.37
N ALA A 49 1.65 7.86 -5.48
CA ALA A 49 0.43 8.59 -5.12
C ALA A 49 -0.78 8.14 -5.93
N GLN A 50 -0.61 8.01 -7.25
CA GLN A 50 -1.69 7.58 -8.13
C GLN A 50 -2.10 6.13 -7.88
N ALA A 51 -1.14 5.21 -7.72
CA ALA A 51 -1.44 3.80 -7.48
C ALA A 51 -2.19 3.61 -6.15
N LEU A 52 -1.78 4.33 -5.10
CA LEU A 52 -2.52 4.37 -3.85
C LEU A 52 -3.93 4.94 -4.08
N ALA A 53 -4.10 6.08 -4.75
CA ALA A 53 -5.43 6.66 -5.00
C ALA A 53 -6.40 5.73 -5.75
N GLN A 54 -5.88 4.87 -6.63
CA GLN A 54 -6.66 3.93 -7.42
C GLN A 54 -6.86 2.56 -6.74
N LEU A 55 -6.22 2.32 -5.59
CA LEU A 55 -6.33 1.05 -4.89
C LEU A 55 -7.78 0.78 -4.52
N ALA A 56 -8.28 -0.38 -4.94
CA ALA A 56 -9.63 -0.82 -4.65
C ALA A 56 -9.74 -1.23 -3.17
N VAL A 57 -9.85 -0.25 -2.29
CA VAL A 57 -10.17 -0.46 -0.87
C VAL A 57 -11.69 -0.58 -0.73
N GLY A 58 -12.14 -1.79 -0.35
CA GLY A 58 -13.55 -2.15 -0.20
C GLY A 58 -13.98 -3.30 -1.10
N SER A 59 -14.84 -4.17 -0.56
CA SER A 59 -15.46 -5.26 -1.33
C SER A 59 -16.30 -4.66 -2.46
N ARG A 60 -15.94 -4.99 -3.71
CA ARG A 60 -16.69 -4.60 -4.89
C ARG A 60 -17.96 -5.47 -4.95
N SER A 61 -19.01 -5.07 -4.25
CA SER A 61 -20.32 -5.71 -4.41
C SER A 61 -20.87 -5.36 -5.80
N TRP A 62 -20.98 -6.37 -6.65
CA TRP A 62 -21.43 -6.25 -8.04
C TRP A 62 -22.87 -5.67 -8.17
N PHE A 63 -23.66 -5.63 -7.09
CA PHE A 63 -25.07 -5.19 -7.12
C PHE A 63 -25.48 -4.20 -6.02
N GLY A 64 -24.58 -3.34 -5.53
CA GLY A 64 -25.03 -2.37 -4.52
C GLY A 64 -23.98 -1.31 -4.24
N ARG A 65 -24.48 -0.09 -3.96
CA ARG A 65 -23.70 1.06 -3.48
C ARG A 65 -22.51 0.60 -2.62
N ARG A 66 -21.34 1.20 -2.89
CA ARG A 66 -20.11 1.01 -2.10
C ARG A 66 -20.46 1.23 -0.62
N ASP A 67 -20.52 0.15 0.14
CA ASP A 67 -20.87 0.20 1.56
C ASP A 67 -19.70 0.87 2.30
N THR A 68 -19.83 2.18 2.53
CA THR A 68 -18.81 2.99 3.21
C THR A 68 -18.65 2.60 4.68
N ALA A 69 -19.60 1.84 5.25
CA ALA A 69 -19.57 1.38 6.63
C ALA A 69 -18.63 0.18 6.86
N LYS A 70 -18.20 -0.53 5.82
CA LYS A 70 -17.29 -1.69 5.90
C LYS A 70 -15.97 -1.48 5.16
N LEU A 71 -15.41 -0.27 5.22
CA LEU A 71 -14.04 -0.09 4.74
C LEU A 71 -13.05 -0.63 5.78
N PRO A 72 -12.13 -1.52 5.37
CA PRO A 72 -11.13 -2.05 6.29
C PRO A 72 -10.26 -0.92 6.84
N ASP A 73 -9.87 -1.04 8.12
CA ASP A 73 -8.90 -0.11 8.71
C ASP A 73 -7.51 -0.43 8.15
N LEU A 74 -7.06 0.39 7.20
CA LEU A 74 -5.82 0.20 6.49
C LEU A 74 -4.80 1.27 6.85
N GLU A 75 -3.54 0.88 6.84
CA GLU A 75 -2.40 1.78 6.90
C GLU A 75 -1.54 1.57 5.66
N TYR A 76 -0.90 2.63 5.20
CA TYR A 76 0.04 2.58 4.10
C TYR A 76 1.37 3.22 4.49
N ARG A 77 2.43 2.77 3.83
CA ARG A 77 3.72 3.45 3.79
C ARG A 77 4.27 3.42 2.38
N THR A 78 5.16 4.35 2.08
CA THR A 78 5.73 4.52 0.75
C THR A 78 7.24 4.57 0.80
N CYS A 79 7.85 4.23 -0.31
CA CYS A 79 9.28 4.18 -0.48
C CYS A 79 9.62 4.76 -1.85
N ALA A 80 10.05 6.01 -1.90
CA ALA A 80 10.39 6.65 -3.17
C ALA A 80 11.64 6.01 -3.79
N ALA A 81 11.63 5.81 -5.10
CA ALA A 81 12.76 5.30 -5.86
C ALA A 81 13.04 6.21 -7.05
N SER A 82 14.30 6.25 -7.49
CA SER A 82 14.70 7.06 -8.65
C SER A 82 14.14 6.51 -9.98
N SER A 83 13.74 5.24 -10.03
CA SER A 83 13.12 4.61 -11.21
C SER A 83 12.26 3.40 -10.83
N LYS A 84 11.34 2.99 -11.73
CA LYS A 84 10.54 1.77 -11.54
C LYS A 84 11.40 0.51 -11.45
N ALA A 85 12.50 0.45 -12.21
CA ALA A 85 13.42 -0.67 -12.17
C ALA A 85 14.09 -0.81 -10.79
N ASP A 86 14.51 0.30 -10.19
CA ASP A 86 15.06 0.35 -8.84
C ASP A 86 14.01 -0.08 -7.80
N ALA A 87 12.76 0.42 -7.96
CA ALA A 87 11.63 0.02 -7.12
C ALA A 87 11.32 -1.48 -7.23
N LYS A 88 11.30 -2.05 -8.44
CA LYS A 88 11.04 -3.47 -8.67
C LYS A 88 12.16 -4.34 -8.09
N ALA A 89 13.41 -3.94 -8.29
CA ALA A 89 14.56 -4.66 -7.73
C ALA A 89 14.54 -4.60 -6.19
N ALA A 90 14.11 -3.48 -5.59
CA ALA A 90 13.90 -3.39 -4.15
C ALA A 90 12.71 -4.25 -3.68
N ALA A 91 11.61 -4.29 -4.44
CA ALA A 91 10.45 -5.15 -4.16
C ALA A 91 10.86 -6.63 -4.10
N GLN A 92 11.63 -7.08 -5.10
CA GLN A 92 12.13 -8.45 -5.18
C GLN A 92 13.02 -8.81 -3.98
N ARG A 93 13.92 -7.89 -3.58
CA ARG A 93 14.75 -8.07 -2.37
C ARG A 93 13.91 -8.19 -1.10
N MET A 94 12.79 -7.48 -1.03
CA MET A 94 11.89 -7.51 0.11
C MET A 94 11.00 -8.76 0.10
N ILE A 95 10.58 -9.26 -1.06
CA ILE A 95 9.85 -10.53 -1.21
C ILE A 95 10.73 -11.71 -0.74
N GLY A 96 12.01 -11.74 -1.11
CA GLY A 96 12.95 -12.75 -0.60
C GLY A 96 13.16 -12.70 0.93
N ARG A 97 12.89 -11.55 1.57
CA ARG A 97 12.86 -11.40 3.03
C ARG A 97 11.47 -11.72 3.63
N ARG A 98 10.43 -11.81 2.79
CA ARG A 98 9.02 -11.97 3.18
C ARG A 98 8.55 -13.41 3.16
N GLU A 99 9.22 -14.32 2.45
CA GLU A 99 9.05 -15.77 2.68
C GLU A 99 9.24 -16.09 4.17
N THR A 100 10.22 -15.45 4.82
CA THR A 100 10.43 -15.55 6.27
C THR A 100 9.28 -15.01 7.12
N TYR A 101 8.52 -14.01 6.64
CA TYR A 101 7.37 -13.44 7.36
C TYR A 101 6.06 -14.19 7.09
N MET A 102 5.86 -14.73 5.88
CA MET A 102 4.69 -15.55 5.55
C MET A 102 4.78 -16.96 6.13
N SER A 103 5.98 -17.48 6.38
CA SER A 103 6.19 -18.75 7.13
C SER A 103 6.07 -18.60 8.65
N GLY A 104 5.97 -17.39 9.20
CA GLY A 104 5.79 -17.14 10.64
C GLY A 104 4.33 -17.11 11.10
N ALA A 105 3.38 -17.34 10.19
CA ALA A 105 1.95 -17.47 10.48
C ALA A 105 1.47 -18.92 10.32
N ALA A 106 2.29 -19.89 10.73
CA ALA A 106 1.94 -21.30 10.85
C ALA A 106 1.87 -21.71 12.32
#